data_AF-A0A3B3SPX1-F1
#
_entry.id   AF-A0A3B3SPX1-F1
#
_cell.length_a   1.000
_cell.length_b   1.000
_cell.length_c   1.000
_cell.angle_alpha   90.00
_cell.angle_beta   90.00
_cell.angle_gamma   90.00
#
_symmetry.space_group_name_H-M   'P 1'
#
loop_
_entity.id
_entity.type
_entity.pdbx_description
1 polymer ?
#
loop_
_entity_poly.entity_id
_entity_poly.type
_entity_poly.pdbx_seq_one_letter_code
_entity_poly.pdbx_strand_id
1 'polypeptide(L)'
;MITEAWTFLLHVVGLLLHSLTPCTPPEILSMGNIDTKQYLGSWYFIAVAGERDSDVNKFRAVDSTIIVLQEAANANTLLFNGSIRVGNRCIKEVWPYHIRPGRDDLERDGIPERLSPLWSGRLLNCSECIFLQESEQQPPLNRVLFYARSASVSTEMIKEFQMKVSCLGMRNVFVLPQEKEYCQLDEMA
;
A
#
# COMPACT_ATOMS: atom_id res chain seq x y z
N MET A 1 -35.63 -23.44 27.93
CA MET A 1 -36.31 -22.26 27.36
C MET A 1 -35.69 -20.93 27.77
N ILE A 2 -35.54 -20.58 29.05
CA ILE A 2 -34.93 -19.29 29.46
C ILE A 2 -33.44 -19.24 29.08
N THR A 3 -32.66 -20.27 29.40
CA THR A 3 -31.21 -20.34 29.14
C THR A 3 -30.84 -20.26 27.66
N GLU A 4 -31.63 -20.84 26.75
CA GLU A 4 -31.42 -20.78 25.30
C GLU A 4 -31.69 -19.40 24.71
N ALA A 5 -32.70 -18.69 25.24
CA ALA A 5 -32.99 -17.32 24.82
C ALA A 5 -31.86 -16.36 25.23
N TRP A 6 -31.24 -16.57 26.39
CA TRP A 6 -30.09 -15.79 26.86
C TRP A 6 -28.83 -16.04 26.04
N THR A 7 -28.51 -17.29 25.68
CA THR A 7 -27.37 -17.58 24.80
C THR A 7 -27.57 -17.00 23.41
N PHE A 8 -28.79 -17.06 22.86
CA PHE A 8 -29.11 -16.46 21.56
C PHE A 8 -28.97 -14.93 21.60
N LEU A 9 -29.50 -14.28 22.65
CA LEU A 9 -29.37 -12.84 22.85
C LEU A 9 -27.90 -12.40 22.94
N LEU A 10 -27.08 -13.13 23.71
CA LEU A 10 -25.65 -12.85 23.84
C LEU A 10 -24.89 -13.04 22.52
N HIS A 11 -25.27 -14.01 21.69
CA HIS A 11 -24.67 -14.20 20.36
C HIS A 11 -25.04 -13.05 19.42
N VAL A 12 -26.31 -12.64 19.39
CA VAL A 12 -26.77 -11.51 18.57
C VAL A 12 -26.09 -10.21 19.01
N VAL A 13 -25.98 -9.97 20.32
CA VAL A 13 -25.25 -8.81 20.87
C VAL A 13 -23.76 -8.89 20.55
N GLY A 14 -23.13 -10.06 20.63
CA GLY A 14 -21.72 -10.25 20.26
C GLY A 14 -21.44 -10.00 18.77
N LEU A 15 -22.36 -10.39 17.89
CA LEU A 15 -22.33 -10.10 16.45
C LEU A 15 -22.53 -8.61 16.16
N LEU A 16 -23.48 -7.96 16.85
CA LEU A 16 -23.73 -6.52 16.73
C LEU A 16 -22.54 -5.70 17.25
N LEU A 17 -21.92 -6.09 18.35
CA LEU A 17 -20.74 -5.40 18.90
C LEU A 17 -19.49 -5.55 18.01
N HIS A 18 -19.31 -6.68 17.32
CA HIS A 18 -18.26 -6.84 16.30
C HIS A 18 -18.43 -5.86 15.12
N SER A 19 -19.67 -5.48 14.80
CA SER A 19 -19.94 -4.51 13.73
C SER A 19 -19.72 -3.04 14.14
N LEU A 20 -19.49 -2.78 15.43
CA LEU A 20 -19.36 -1.44 16.00
C LEU A 20 -17.92 -1.05 16.37
N THR A 21 -16.93 -1.91 16.07
CA THR A 21 -15.52 -1.52 16.28
C THR A 21 -15.12 -0.48 15.24
N PRO A 22 -14.76 0.76 15.65
CA PRO A 22 -14.37 1.78 14.69
C PRO A 22 -13.08 1.33 13.98
N CYS A 23 -13.05 1.53 12.66
CA CYS A 23 -11.85 1.28 11.88
C CYS A 23 -10.71 2.13 12.44
N THR A 24 -9.61 1.50 12.82
CA THR A 24 -8.41 2.22 13.23
C THR A 24 -7.87 2.96 12.01
N PRO A 25 -7.79 4.31 12.02
CA PRO A 25 -7.20 5.04 10.92
C PRO A 25 -5.71 4.69 10.81
N PRO A 26 -5.15 4.63 9.59
CA PRO A 26 -3.72 4.42 9.41
C PRO A 26 -2.93 5.62 9.96
N GLU A 27 -1.77 5.35 10.53
CA GLU A 27 -0.82 6.40 10.88
C GLU A 27 -0.15 6.92 9.61
N ILE A 28 -0.39 8.19 9.28
CA ILE A 28 0.24 8.89 8.15
C ILE A 28 1.62 9.39 8.61
N LEU A 29 2.63 9.11 7.81
CA LEU A 29 3.99 9.58 8.01
C LEU A 29 4.11 11.03 7.53
N SER A 30 4.57 11.93 8.39
CA SER A 30 4.76 13.35 8.03
C SER A 30 5.99 13.49 7.12
N MET A 31 5.75 13.52 5.80
CA MET A 31 6.82 13.55 4.81
C MET A 31 7.71 14.79 4.90
N GLY A 32 7.18 15.93 5.34
CA GLY A 32 7.99 17.14 5.57
C GLY A 32 9.04 17.04 6.68
N ASN A 33 8.93 16.06 7.59
CA ASN A 33 9.81 15.90 8.76
C ASN A 33 10.45 14.50 8.85
N ILE A 34 10.30 13.67 7.82
CA ILE A 34 10.74 12.27 7.85
C ILE A 34 12.24 12.15 7.57
N ASP A 35 12.90 11.19 8.21
CA ASP A 35 14.23 10.75 7.78
C ASP A 35 14.08 9.81 6.59
N THR A 36 14.23 10.35 5.37
CA THR A 36 14.12 9.61 4.11
C THR A 36 15.09 8.45 4.01
N LYS A 37 16.26 8.56 4.68
CA LYS A 37 17.32 7.54 4.61
C LYS A 37 16.87 6.20 5.14
N GLN A 38 15.96 6.18 6.12
CA GLN A 38 15.39 4.95 6.67
C GLN A 38 14.60 4.15 5.62
N TYR A 39 14.07 4.80 4.59
CA TYR A 39 13.18 4.18 3.60
C TYR A 39 13.91 3.79 2.30
N LEU A 40 15.19 4.17 2.13
CA LEU A 40 15.94 3.87 0.91
C LEU A 40 16.17 2.37 0.71
N GLY A 41 16.49 1.99 -0.53
CA GLY A 41 16.75 0.61 -0.94
C GLY A 41 15.51 -0.10 -1.48
N SER A 42 15.58 -1.43 -1.51
CA SER A 42 14.59 -2.26 -2.21
C SER A 42 13.30 -2.47 -1.41
N TRP A 43 12.19 -2.50 -2.13
CA TRP A 43 10.85 -2.84 -1.64
C TRP A 43 10.10 -3.68 -2.66
N TYR A 44 9.41 -4.71 -2.18
CA TYR A 44 8.57 -5.59 -2.96
C TYR A 44 7.14 -5.10 -2.93
N PHE A 45 6.51 -4.99 -4.10
CA PHE A 45 5.10 -4.66 -4.19
C PHE A 45 4.25 -5.92 -3.98
N ILE A 46 3.49 -5.92 -2.90
CA ILE A 46 2.81 -7.12 -2.40
C ILE A 46 1.35 -7.18 -2.86
N ALA A 47 0.61 -6.10 -2.64
CA ALA A 47 -0.80 -6.04 -2.93
C ALA A 47 -1.28 -4.60 -3.15
N VAL A 48 -2.42 -4.46 -3.81
CA VAL A 48 -3.14 -3.20 -3.93
C VAL A 48 -4.59 -3.37 -3.49
N ALA A 49 -5.09 -2.37 -2.77
CA ALA A 49 -6.49 -2.24 -2.42
C ALA A 49 -7.06 -0.97 -3.03
N GLY A 50 -8.28 -1.00 -3.54
CA GLY A 50 -8.95 0.15 -4.13
C GLY A 50 -10.43 0.20 -3.77
N GLU A 51 -10.98 1.41 -3.83
CA GLU A 51 -12.40 1.62 -3.62
C GLU A 51 -13.25 1.03 -4.76
N ARG A 52 -12.76 1.13 -6.01
CA ARG A 52 -13.40 0.58 -7.20
C ARG A 52 -12.50 -0.42 -7.91
N ASP A 53 -13.10 -1.31 -8.69
CA ASP A 53 -12.36 -2.26 -9.52
C ASP A 53 -11.37 -1.57 -10.46
N SER A 54 -11.75 -0.42 -11.03
CA SER A 54 -10.89 0.38 -11.91
C SER A 54 -9.59 0.84 -11.24
N ASP A 55 -9.58 0.99 -9.92
CA ASP A 55 -8.41 1.44 -9.16
C ASP A 55 -7.32 0.36 -9.11
N VAL A 56 -7.73 -0.91 -9.26
CA VAL A 56 -6.91 -2.12 -9.11
C VAL A 56 -6.66 -2.81 -10.46
N ASN A 57 -7.56 -2.68 -11.43
CA ASN A 57 -7.54 -3.47 -12.67
C ASN A 57 -6.23 -3.40 -13.46
N LYS A 58 -5.54 -2.26 -13.45
CA LYS A 58 -4.25 -2.10 -14.15
C LYS A 58 -3.16 -3.05 -13.64
N PHE A 59 -3.27 -3.52 -12.40
CA PHE A 59 -2.28 -4.41 -11.78
C PHE A 59 -2.54 -5.89 -12.07
N ARG A 60 -3.70 -6.26 -12.61
CA ARG A 60 -4.06 -7.68 -12.84
C ARG A 60 -3.16 -8.38 -13.87
N ALA A 61 -2.47 -7.63 -14.72
CA ALA A 61 -1.50 -8.16 -15.67
C ALA A 61 -0.08 -8.27 -15.08
N VAL A 62 0.16 -7.74 -13.88
CA VAL A 62 1.45 -7.71 -13.21
C VAL A 62 1.62 -8.98 -12.39
N ASP A 63 2.74 -9.67 -12.59
CA ASP A 63 3.15 -10.82 -11.80
C ASP A 63 3.87 -10.37 -10.51
N SER A 64 4.90 -9.55 -10.68
CA SER A 64 5.77 -9.10 -9.60
C SER A 64 6.31 -7.71 -9.88
N THR A 65 6.62 -6.95 -8.83
CA THR A 65 7.31 -5.66 -8.95
C THR A 65 8.25 -5.49 -7.77
N ILE A 66 9.47 -5.09 -8.07
CA ILE A 66 10.45 -4.61 -7.09
C ILE A 66 10.73 -3.14 -7.42
N ILE A 67 10.71 -2.30 -6.40
CA ILE A 67 11.09 -0.90 -6.50
C ILE A 67 12.35 -0.66 -5.68
N VAL A 68 13.23 0.20 -6.16
CA VAL A 68 14.37 0.71 -5.38
C VAL A 68 14.14 2.19 -5.14
N LEU A 69 14.07 2.55 -3.86
CA LEU A 69 13.96 3.93 -3.43
C LEU A 69 15.34 4.55 -3.28
N GLN A 70 15.59 5.64 -3.98
CA GLN A 70 16.85 6.39 -3.95
C GLN A 70 16.59 7.87 -3.76
N GLU A 71 17.55 8.59 -3.17
CA GLU A 71 17.54 10.05 -3.20
C GLU A 71 18.08 10.51 -4.56
N ALA A 72 17.40 11.48 -5.16
CA ALA A 72 17.96 12.20 -6.29
C ALA A 72 19.07 13.14 -5.83
N ALA A 73 19.82 13.72 -6.78
CA ALA A 73 20.88 14.68 -6.48
C ALA A 73 20.39 15.91 -5.69
N ASN A 74 19.10 16.24 -5.79
CA ASN A 74 18.42 17.20 -4.95
C ASN A 74 17.76 16.49 -3.76
N ALA A 75 18.18 16.84 -2.53
CA ALA A 75 17.80 16.17 -1.27
C ALA A 75 16.28 16.08 -0.98
N ASN A 76 15.42 16.77 -1.73
CA ASN A 76 13.97 16.77 -1.54
C ASN A 76 13.22 15.94 -2.60
N THR A 77 13.91 15.10 -3.37
CA THR A 77 13.29 14.23 -4.37
C THR A 77 13.71 12.78 -4.15
N LEU A 78 12.71 11.90 -4.12
CA LEU A 78 12.88 10.46 -4.08
C LEU A 78 12.59 9.88 -5.45
N LEU A 79 13.46 8.99 -5.91
CA LEU A 79 13.28 8.23 -7.15
C LEU A 79 12.77 6.84 -6.81
N PHE A 80 11.57 6.52 -7.29
CA PHE A 80 11.01 5.17 -7.22
C PHE A 80 11.37 4.46 -8.52
N ASN A 81 12.46 3.70 -8.51
CA ASN A 81 12.92 2.94 -9.68
C ASN A 81 12.24 1.56 -9.67
N GLY A 82 11.19 1.39 -10.47
CA GLY A 82 10.40 0.17 -10.56
C GLY A 82 10.87 -0.77 -11.66
N SER A 83 11.03 -2.05 -11.31
CA SER A 83 11.19 -3.16 -12.25
C SER A 83 9.98 -4.08 -12.15
N ILE A 84 9.18 -4.12 -13.21
CA ILE A 84 7.84 -4.71 -13.24
C ILE A 84 7.83 -5.91 -14.18
N ARG A 85 7.39 -7.07 -13.70
CA ARG A 85 7.15 -8.27 -14.52
C ARG A 85 5.71 -8.30 -15.00
N VAL A 86 5.51 -8.27 -16.32
CA VAL A 86 4.19 -8.42 -16.97
C VAL A 86 4.26 -9.57 -17.96
N GLY A 87 3.61 -10.69 -17.63
CA GLY A 87 3.77 -11.92 -18.40
C GLY A 87 5.24 -12.36 -18.39
N ASN A 88 5.87 -12.47 -19.55
CA ASN A 88 7.31 -12.79 -19.66
C ASN A 88 8.20 -11.54 -19.87
N ARG A 89 7.60 -10.35 -19.92
CA ARG A 89 8.30 -9.09 -20.20
C ARG A 89 8.68 -8.38 -18.91
N CYS A 90 9.81 -7.68 -18.95
CA CYS A 90 10.23 -6.73 -17.92
C CYS A 90 10.03 -5.31 -18.42
N ILE A 91 9.40 -4.49 -17.59
CA ILE A 91 9.18 -3.06 -17.83
C ILE A 91 9.89 -2.30 -16.72
N LYS A 92 10.64 -1.28 -17.08
CA LYS A 92 11.32 -0.39 -16.13
C LYS A 92 10.68 0.97 -16.16
N GLU A 93 10.42 1.51 -14.99
CA GLU A 93 9.78 2.82 -14.81
C GLU A 93 10.50 3.56 -13.69
N VAL A 94 10.55 4.89 -13.80
CA VAL A 94 11.07 5.76 -12.75
C VAL A 94 10.01 6.78 -12.43
N TRP A 95 9.60 6.85 -11.16
CA TRP A 95 8.66 7.86 -10.69
C TRP A 95 9.35 8.79 -9.70
N PRO A 96 9.63 10.05 -10.10
CA PRO A 96 10.11 11.07 -9.18
C PRO A 96 8.98 11.51 -8.25
N TYR A 97 9.26 11.55 -6.95
CA TYR A 97 8.38 12.09 -5.93
C TYR A 97 9.09 13.20 -5.16
N HIS A 98 8.43 14.35 -5.03
CA HIS A 98 8.95 15.51 -4.34
C HIS A 98 8.41 15.59 -2.92
N ILE A 99 9.31 15.88 -1.99
CA ILE A 99 9.00 16.21 -0.60
C ILE A 99 8.89 17.73 -0.50
N ARG A 100 7.74 18.22 -0.05
CA ARG A 100 7.48 19.64 0.12
C ARG A 100 7.37 19.99 1.60
N PRO A 101 8.09 21.02 2.08
CA PRO A 101 7.91 21.52 3.43
C PRO A 101 6.44 21.88 3.69
N GLY A 102 5.89 21.43 4.83
CA GLY A 102 4.50 21.67 5.21
C GLY A 102 3.46 20.76 4.57
N ARG A 103 3.87 19.77 3.77
CA ARG A 103 2.99 18.69 3.28
C ARG A 103 3.32 17.37 3.97
N ASP A 104 2.27 16.57 4.20
CA ASP A 104 2.36 15.23 4.77
C ASP A 104 2.31 14.12 3.71
N ASP A 105 2.31 14.49 2.43
CA ASP A 105 2.26 13.57 1.29
C ASP A 105 3.44 13.74 0.33
N LEU A 106 3.64 12.73 -0.52
CA LEU A 106 4.57 12.77 -1.63
C LEU A 106 3.89 13.36 -2.87
N GLU A 107 4.49 14.41 -3.45
CA GLU A 107 4.02 14.99 -4.71
C GLU A 107 4.65 14.24 -5.89
N ARG A 108 3.83 13.62 -6.74
CA ARG A 108 4.33 12.87 -7.90
C ARG A 108 4.60 13.81 -9.07
N ASP A 109 5.79 13.72 -9.66
CA ASP A 109 6.12 14.54 -10.82
C ASP A 109 5.13 14.31 -11.98
N GLY A 110 4.73 15.40 -12.62
CA GLY A 110 3.73 15.43 -13.68
C GLY A 110 2.27 15.16 -13.27
N ILE A 111 1.96 14.88 -11.98
CA ILE A 111 0.58 14.69 -11.49
C ILE A 111 0.35 15.44 -10.16
N PRO A 112 0.28 16.78 -10.18
CA PRO A 112 0.21 17.61 -8.97
C PRO A 112 -1.09 17.46 -8.17
N GLU A 113 -2.19 17.08 -8.83
CA GLU A 113 -3.51 16.89 -8.18
C GLU A 113 -3.60 15.58 -7.39
N ARG A 114 -2.61 14.68 -7.54
CA ARG A 114 -2.59 13.41 -6.82
C ARG A 114 -1.98 13.59 -5.45
N LEU A 115 -2.77 13.24 -4.44
CA LEU A 115 -2.27 13.10 -3.07
C LEU A 115 -1.66 11.72 -2.90
N SER A 116 -0.44 11.67 -2.38
CA SER A 116 0.25 10.40 -2.14
C SER A 116 0.80 10.26 -0.71
N PRO A 117 -0.07 10.21 0.32
CA PRO A 117 0.40 10.05 1.69
C PRO A 117 0.98 8.65 1.90
N LEU A 118 2.05 8.59 2.70
CA LEU A 118 2.69 7.33 3.08
C LEU A 118 2.17 6.92 4.46
N TRP A 119 1.73 5.67 4.59
CA TRP A 119 1.29 5.11 5.86
C TRP A 119 2.39 4.25 6.48
N SER A 120 2.48 4.33 7.80
CA SER A 120 3.33 3.50 8.63
C SER A 120 2.94 2.02 8.55
N GLY A 121 3.94 1.15 8.57
CA GLY A 121 3.77 -0.30 8.71
C GLY A 121 3.08 -0.76 10.00
N ARG A 122 2.86 0.14 10.97
CA ARG A 122 2.09 -0.12 12.20
C ARG A 122 0.67 -0.59 11.94
N LEU A 123 0.09 -0.30 10.77
CA LEU A 123 -1.22 -0.83 10.36
C LEU A 123 -1.30 -2.36 10.48
N LEU A 124 -0.20 -3.06 10.20
CA LEU A 124 -0.06 -4.52 10.26
C LEU A 124 1.00 -4.97 11.26
N ASN A 125 1.37 -4.11 12.21
CA ASN A 125 2.46 -4.35 13.16
C ASN A 125 3.77 -4.84 12.49
N CYS A 126 4.14 -4.23 11.35
CA CYS A 126 5.28 -4.62 10.53
C CYS A 126 6.24 -3.44 10.35
N SER A 127 7.45 -3.49 10.90
CA SER A 127 8.46 -2.43 10.72
C SER A 127 9.02 -2.37 9.30
N GLU A 128 8.99 -3.50 8.60
CA GLU A 128 9.51 -3.69 7.25
C GLU A 128 8.44 -3.48 6.17
N CYS A 129 7.34 -2.79 6.50
CA CYS A 129 6.20 -2.56 5.63
C CYS A 129 5.89 -1.07 5.53
N ILE A 130 5.45 -0.64 4.35
CA ILE A 130 4.92 0.71 4.10
C ILE A 130 3.73 0.62 3.15
N PHE A 131 2.86 1.63 3.21
CA PHE A 131 1.74 1.74 2.29
C PHE A 131 1.73 3.11 1.63
N LEU A 132 1.69 3.14 0.30
CA LEU A 132 1.49 4.38 -0.44
C LEU A 132 0.01 4.45 -0.82
N GLN A 133 -0.71 5.46 -0.33
CA GLN A 133 -2.02 5.76 -0.86
C GLN A 133 -1.86 6.63 -2.11
N GLU A 134 -2.70 6.45 -3.12
CA GLU A 134 -2.86 7.40 -4.22
C GLU A 134 -4.34 7.80 -4.27
N SER A 135 -4.63 9.09 -4.14
CA SER A 135 -5.97 9.62 -4.30
C SER A 135 -6.01 10.85 -5.20
N GLU A 136 -7.09 10.98 -5.96
CA GLU A 136 -7.31 12.04 -6.95
C GLU A 136 -8.81 12.25 -7.12
N GLN A 137 -9.25 13.48 -7.37
CA GLN A 137 -10.67 13.77 -7.55
C GLN A 137 -11.14 13.51 -8.99
N GLN A 138 -10.31 13.81 -9.99
CA GLN A 138 -10.69 13.79 -11.40
C GLN A 138 -9.52 13.36 -12.32
N PRO A 139 -9.60 12.18 -12.97
CA PRO A 139 -10.59 11.14 -12.72
C PRO A 139 -10.50 10.67 -11.27
N PRO A 140 -11.61 10.25 -10.63
CA PRO A 140 -11.51 9.78 -9.26
C PRO A 140 -10.52 8.63 -9.19
N LEU A 141 -9.76 8.56 -8.11
CA LEU A 141 -8.84 7.48 -7.79
C LEU A 141 -8.76 7.41 -6.27
N ASN A 142 -8.81 6.20 -5.72
CA ASN A 142 -8.49 5.97 -4.32
C ASN A 142 -7.99 4.54 -4.15
N ARG A 143 -6.69 4.39 -3.95
CA ARG A 143 -6.06 3.08 -3.74
C ARG A 143 -4.89 3.15 -2.79
N VAL A 144 -4.55 2.00 -2.23
CA VAL A 144 -3.41 1.79 -1.35
C VAL A 144 -2.55 0.68 -1.91
N LEU A 145 -1.28 0.97 -2.07
CA LEU A 145 -0.25 0.05 -2.52
C LEU A 145 0.55 -0.42 -1.30
N PHE A 146 0.55 -1.71 -1.04
CA PHE A 146 1.28 -2.35 0.05
C PHE A 146 2.67 -2.80 -0.43
N TYR A 147 3.72 -2.30 0.22
CA TYR A 147 5.09 -2.72 0.01
C TYR A 147 5.73 -3.32 1.27
N ALA A 148 6.65 -4.25 1.08
CA ALA A 148 7.44 -4.85 2.14
C ALA A 148 8.92 -5.01 1.75
N ARG A 149 9.83 -5.07 2.71
CA ARG A 149 11.26 -5.36 2.44
C ARG A 149 11.52 -6.81 1.99
N SER A 150 10.55 -7.70 2.21
CA SER A 150 10.59 -9.11 1.79
C SER A 150 9.45 -9.41 0.82
N ALA A 151 9.73 -10.17 -0.24
CA ALA A 151 8.71 -10.73 -1.13
C ALA A 151 7.81 -11.74 -0.41
N SER A 152 8.37 -12.47 0.56
CA SER A 152 7.66 -13.50 1.30
C SER A 152 6.96 -12.91 2.53
N VAL A 153 5.73 -12.43 2.33
CA VAL A 153 4.82 -12.06 3.41
C VAL A 153 3.91 -13.24 3.80
N SER A 154 3.49 -13.31 5.07
CA SER A 154 2.63 -14.41 5.53
C SER A 154 1.20 -14.27 5.02
N THR A 155 0.48 -15.39 4.93
CA THR A 155 -0.94 -15.38 4.56
C THR A 155 -1.79 -14.62 5.60
N GLU A 156 -1.39 -14.70 6.87
CA GLU A 156 -2.00 -13.97 7.97
C GLU A 156 -1.89 -12.46 7.78
N MET A 157 -0.71 -11.96 7.37
CA MET A 157 -0.49 -10.54 7.09
C MET A 157 -1.33 -10.07 5.90
N ILE A 158 -1.48 -10.87 4.85
CA ILE A 158 -2.36 -10.56 3.71
C ILE A 158 -3.83 -10.47 4.14
N LYS A 159 -4.30 -11.42 4.97
CA LYS A 159 -5.68 -11.39 5.51
C LYS A 159 -5.91 -10.18 6.40
N GLU A 160 -4.93 -9.83 7.24
CA GLU A 160 -5.00 -8.64 8.08
C GLU A 160 -5.04 -7.36 7.22
N PHE A 161 -4.19 -7.26 6.20
CA PHE A 161 -4.22 -6.18 5.22
C PHE A 161 -5.62 -6.02 4.61
N GLN A 162 -6.17 -7.10 4.05
CA GLN A 162 -7.51 -7.11 3.46
C GLN A 162 -8.59 -6.64 4.44
N MET A 163 -8.54 -7.11 5.69
CA MET A 163 -9.49 -6.71 6.73
C MET A 163 -9.38 -5.22 7.05
N LYS A 164 -8.17 -4.71 7.27
CA LYS A 164 -7.91 -3.31 7.63
C LYS A 164 -8.34 -2.36 6.52
N VAL A 165 -7.94 -2.62 5.27
CA VAL A 165 -8.28 -1.74 4.13
C VAL A 165 -9.76 -1.84 3.72
N SER A 166 -10.39 -3.00 3.89
CA SER A 166 -11.84 -3.15 3.68
C SER A 166 -12.65 -2.32 4.69
N CYS A 167 -12.19 -2.22 5.93
CA CYS A 167 -12.78 -1.33 6.94
C CYS A 167 -12.73 0.14 6.48
N LEU A 168 -11.65 0.54 5.80
CA LEU A 168 -11.46 1.87 5.20
C LEU A 168 -12.20 2.06 3.86
N GLY A 169 -13.06 1.11 3.45
CA GLY A 169 -13.85 1.19 2.22
C GLY A 169 -13.16 0.65 0.96
N MET A 170 -11.91 0.20 1.04
CA MET A 170 -11.16 -0.34 -0.08
C MET A 170 -11.35 -1.86 -0.18
N ARG A 171 -12.48 -2.27 -0.76
CA ARG A 171 -12.91 -3.67 -0.78
C ARG A 171 -12.32 -4.47 -1.94
N ASN A 172 -11.86 -3.79 -2.98
CA ASN A 172 -11.27 -4.45 -4.15
C ASN A 172 -9.79 -4.64 -3.87
N VAL A 173 -9.38 -5.87 -3.56
CA VAL A 173 -7.98 -6.19 -3.26
C VAL A 173 -7.43 -7.14 -4.30
N PHE A 174 -6.21 -6.86 -4.78
CA PHE A 174 -5.44 -7.74 -5.63
C PHE A 174 -4.05 -7.94 -5.02
N VAL A 175 -3.73 -9.19 -4.73
CA VAL A 175 -2.39 -9.61 -4.28
C VAL A 175 -1.62 -10.04 -5.52
N LEU A 176 -0.40 -9.56 -5.67
CA LEU A 176 0.43 -9.92 -6.82
C LEU A 176 0.80 -11.41 -6.73
N PRO A 177 0.75 -12.17 -7.85
CA PRO A 177 1.07 -13.59 -7.87
C PRO A 177 2.50 -13.90 -7.40
N GLN A 178 3.47 -13.08 -7.82
CA GLN A 178 4.90 -13.26 -7.52
C GLN A 178 5.43 -14.66 -7.88
N GLU A 179 4.93 -15.25 -8.96
CA GLU A 179 5.23 -16.63 -9.36
C GLU A 179 6.48 -16.72 -10.25
N LYS A 180 6.88 -15.61 -10.88
CA LYS A 180 8.05 -15.55 -11.76
C LYS A 180 9.21 -14.85 -11.09
N GLU A 181 10.39 -15.12 -11.61
CA GLU A 181 11.59 -14.41 -11.20
C GLU A 181 11.42 -12.89 -11.43
N TYR A 182 11.77 -12.13 -10.39
CA TYR A 182 11.78 -10.68 -10.44
C TYR A 182 12.65 -10.18 -11.59
N CYS A 183 12.22 -9.08 -12.18
CA CYS A 183 13.05 -8.39 -13.15
C CYS A 183 14.32 -7.87 -12.47
N GLN A 184 15.46 -7.97 -13.17
CA GLN A 184 16.72 -7.48 -12.64
C GLN A 184 16.64 -5.97 -12.41
N LEU A 185 16.97 -5.59 -11.17
CA LEU A 185 17.41 -4.25 -10.84
C LEU A 185 18.79 -4.13 -11.46
N ASP A 186 18.91 -3.56 -12.66
CA ASP A 186 20.26 -3.23 -13.13
C ASP A 186 20.90 -2.35 -12.06
N GLU A 187 22.17 -2.60 -11.75
CA GLU A 187 22.94 -1.71 -10.88
C GLU A 187 22.91 -0.32 -11.53
N MET A 188 22.03 0.53 -11.02
CA MET A 188 21.97 1.94 -11.37
C MET A 188 23.20 2.57 -10.72
N ALA A 189 24.32 2.45 -11.41
CA ALA A 189 25.59 3.09 -11.10
C ALA A 189 25.48 4.62 -11.19
#